data_AF-A0A969YZL3-F1
#
_entry.id   AF-A0A969YZL3-F1
#
_cell.length_a   1.000
_cell.length_b   1.000
_cell.length_c   1.000
_cell.angle_alpha   90.00
_cell.angle_beta   90.00
_cell.angle_gamma   90.00
#
_symmetry.space_group_name_H-M   'P 1'
#
loop_
_entity.id
_entity.type
_entity.pdbx_description
1 polymer ?
#
loop_
_entity_poly.entity_id
_entity_poly.type
_entity_poly.pdbx_seq_one_letter_code
_entity_poly.pdbx_strand_id
1 'polypeptide(L)'
;MQTFNNQDPGTLLKQMQDFGLNPVFDNDKIINGQNYWVINVSIDKDKFLNEYKKVLGTLPIPDISEFDEEVTSILNDAVFDISYVNYINTDSFMTDFMEMDMNLKMVIPSPEENSNEKLDVNMNVSGKFNIKEADPNFQFPDVSSALDFNSIGI
;
A
#
# COMPACT_ATOMS: atom_id res chain seq x y z
N MET A 1 19.46 -2.26 -4.01
CA MET A 1 18.54 -3.40 -4.12
C MET A 1 18.77 -4.30 -2.91
N GLN A 2 17.89 -4.24 -1.90
CA GLN A 2 17.89 -5.28 -0.88
C GLN A 2 17.34 -6.54 -1.54
N THR A 3 18.18 -7.56 -1.64
CA THR A 3 17.82 -8.86 -2.17
C THR A 3 16.84 -9.50 -1.17
N PHE A 4 15.58 -9.71 -1.56
CA PHE A 4 14.60 -10.52 -0.84
C PHE A 4 15.01 -12.01 -0.90
N ASN A 5 16.20 -12.34 -0.40
CA ASN A 5 16.84 -13.64 -0.63
C ASN A 5 16.98 -14.46 0.65
N ASN A 6 16.10 -14.25 1.63
CA ASN A 6 15.98 -15.14 2.77
C ASN A 6 14.50 -15.43 3.02
N GLN A 7 14.03 -16.60 2.57
CA GLN A 7 12.65 -17.07 2.78
C GLN A 7 12.40 -17.56 4.22
N ASP A 8 13.29 -17.22 5.15
CA ASP A 8 13.09 -17.51 6.57
C ASP A 8 11.91 -16.66 7.11
N PRO A 9 10.84 -17.30 7.61
CA PRO A 9 9.66 -16.57 8.09
C PRO A 9 9.96 -15.56 9.19
N GLY A 10 10.94 -15.84 10.07
CA GLY A 10 11.35 -14.92 11.12
C GLY A 10 12.00 -13.64 10.57
N THR A 11 12.87 -13.80 9.57
CA THR A 11 13.50 -12.70 8.86
C THR A 11 12.45 -11.86 8.11
N LEU A 12 11.49 -12.50 7.45
CA LEU A 12 10.40 -11.81 6.74
C LEU A 12 9.51 -11.02 7.69
N LEU A 13 9.10 -11.61 8.82
CA LEU A 13 8.31 -10.91 9.84
C LEU A 13 9.07 -9.71 10.42
N LYS A 14 10.37 -9.86 10.65
CA LYS A 14 11.21 -8.75 11.11
C LYS A 14 11.31 -7.64 10.07
N GLN A 15 11.50 -7.98 8.80
CA GLN A 15 11.49 -7.00 7.72
C GLN A 15 10.15 -6.26 7.62
N MET A 16 9.03 -6.97 7.79
CA MET A 16 7.70 -6.35 7.85
C MET A 16 7.59 -5.36 9.02
N GLN A 17 8.03 -5.75 10.22
CA GLN A 17 8.03 -4.88 11.41
C GLN A 17 8.96 -3.68 11.28
N ASP A 18 10.14 -3.86 10.68
CA ASP A 18 11.09 -2.80 10.38
C ASP A 18 10.51 -1.81 9.35
N PHE A 19 9.71 -2.32 8.39
CA PHE A 19 8.94 -1.52 7.44
C PHE A 19 7.71 -0.83 8.06
N GLY A 20 7.40 -1.10 9.34
CA GLY A 20 6.25 -0.52 10.04
C GLY A 20 4.96 -1.33 9.92
N LEU A 21 4.99 -2.56 9.40
CA LEU A 21 3.84 -3.45 9.39
C LEU A 21 3.84 -4.30 10.67
N ASN A 22 2.74 -4.24 11.42
CA ASN A 22 2.57 -4.98 12.67
C ASN A 22 1.50 -6.07 12.50
N PRO A 23 1.89 -7.28 12.03
CA PRO A 23 0.97 -8.39 11.88
C PRO A 23 0.63 -9.02 13.24
N VAL A 24 -0.65 -9.35 13.43
CA VAL A 24 -1.20 -10.03 14.59
C VAL A 24 -2.09 -11.17 14.08
N PHE A 25 -1.78 -12.38 14.52
CA PHE A 25 -2.61 -13.55 14.25
C PHE A 25 -3.91 -13.46 15.05
N ASP A 26 -5.03 -13.60 14.35
CA ASP A 26 -6.34 -13.76 14.95
C ASP A 26 -6.75 -15.24 14.91
N ASN A 27 -7.92 -15.54 15.45
CA ASN A 27 -8.49 -16.86 15.36
C ASN A 27 -8.79 -17.23 13.91
N ASP A 28 -8.48 -18.47 13.56
CA ASP A 28 -8.85 -19.08 12.30
C ASP A 28 -10.36 -18.96 12.06
N LYS A 29 -10.73 -18.77 10.78
CA LYS A 29 -12.14 -18.61 10.38
C LYS A 29 -12.51 -19.61 9.31
N ILE A 30 -13.76 -20.05 9.35
CA ILE A 30 -14.38 -20.85 8.31
C ILE A 30 -15.32 -19.96 7.53
N ILE A 31 -15.07 -19.80 6.23
CA ILE A 31 -15.91 -18.99 5.32
C ILE A 31 -16.32 -19.89 4.17
N ASN A 32 -17.63 -20.09 3.98
CA ASN A 32 -18.20 -20.97 2.94
C ASN A 32 -17.62 -22.39 2.94
N GLY A 33 -17.26 -22.92 4.11
CA GLY A 33 -16.68 -24.26 4.27
C GLY A 33 -15.17 -24.35 4.03
N GLN A 34 -14.51 -23.25 3.63
CA GLN A 34 -13.06 -23.17 3.53
C GLN A 34 -12.46 -22.63 4.84
N ASN A 35 -11.35 -23.22 5.30
CA ASN A 35 -10.60 -22.76 6.46
C ASN A 35 -9.60 -21.66 6.04
N TYR A 36 -9.48 -20.64 6.89
CA TYR A 36 -8.56 -19.52 6.71
C TYR A 36 -7.78 -19.22 7.97
N TRP A 37 -6.49 -18.96 7.81
CA TRP A 37 -5.72 -18.20 8.80
C TRP A 37 -6.02 -16.71 8.63
N VAL A 38 -6.25 -16.03 9.74
CA VAL A 38 -6.61 -14.61 9.75
C VAL A 38 -5.45 -13.81 10.33
N ILE A 39 -4.95 -12.85 9.56
CA ILE A 39 -3.86 -11.97 9.96
C ILE A 39 -4.33 -10.52 9.88
N ASN A 40 -4.47 -9.88 11.03
CA ASN A 40 -4.69 -8.45 11.13
C ASN A 40 -3.35 -7.73 11.03
N VAL A 41 -3.26 -6.69 10.22
CA VAL A 41 -2.05 -5.88 10.08
C VAL A 41 -2.42 -4.43 10.34
N SER A 42 -1.69 -3.81 11.26
CA SER A 42 -1.72 -2.36 11.47
C SER A 42 -0.42 -1.74 10.98
N ILE A 43 -0.48 -0.49 10.55
CA ILE A 43 0.69 0.23 10.02
C ILE A 43 1.16 1.27 11.05
N ASP A 44 2.42 1.16 11.47
CA ASP A 44 3.17 2.21 12.15
C ASP A 44 3.53 3.28 11.12
N LYS A 45 2.80 4.40 11.16
CA LYS A 45 2.96 5.53 10.23
C LYS A 45 4.42 5.99 10.13
N ASP A 46 5.10 6.19 11.26
CA ASP A 46 6.41 6.83 11.26
C ASP A 46 7.46 5.92 10.63
N LYS A 47 7.44 4.63 10.96
CA LYS A 47 8.30 3.64 10.32
C LYS A 47 7.98 3.48 8.84
N PHE A 48 6.71 3.36 8.51
CA PHE A 48 6.26 3.19 7.13
C PHE A 48 6.68 4.37 6.26
N LEU A 49 6.42 5.61 6.67
CA LEU A 49 6.81 6.80 5.90
C LEU A 49 8.33 6.91 5.75
N ASN A 50 9.10 6.56 6.79
CA ASN A 50 10.55 6.60 6.73
C ASN A 50 11.12 5.57 5.75
N GLU A 51 10.62 4.35 5.73
CA GLU A 51 11.04 3.33 4.75
C GLU A 51 10.50 3.61 3.35
N TYR A 52 9.25 4.08 3.24
CA TYR A 52 8.63 4.44 1.96
C TYR A 52 9.38 5.57 1.24
N LYS A 53 9.85 6.60 1.98
CA LYS A 53 10.74 7.66 1.44
C LYS A 53 12.01 7.08 0.82
N LYS A 54 12.60 6.05 1.44
CA LYS A 54 13.80 5.38 0.89
C LYS A 54 13.48 4.57 -0.37
N VAL A 55 12.31 3.92 -0.41
CA VAL A 55 11.87 3.13 -1.58
C VAL A 55 11.53 4.03 -2.76
N LEU A 56 10.79 5.12 -2.55
CA LEU A 56 10.43 6.06 -3.62
C LEU A 56 11.66 6.67 -4.31
N GLY A 57 12.71 6.99 -3.54
CA GLY A 57 13.98 7.46 -4.10
C GLY A 57 14.71 6.45 -5.01
N THR A 58 14.19 5.22 -5.13
CA THR A 58 14.75 4.16 -5.99
C THR A 58 13.86 3.77 -7.17
N LEU A 59 12.64 4.29 -7.25
CA LEU A 59 11.74 4.00 -8.37
C LEU A 59 12.04 4.95 -9.55
N PRO A 60 12.04 4.47 -10.81
CA PRO A 60 12.25 5.29 -12.00
C PRO A 60 10.96 6.04 -12.37
N ILE A 61 10.41 6.78 -11.42
CA ILE A 61 9.32 7.73 -11.62
C ILE A 61 9.99 9.04 -12.08
N PRO A 62 9.41 9.81 -13.04
CA PRO A 62 9.93 11.13 -13.40
C PRO A 62 10.26 11.94 -12.15
N ASP A 63 11.41 12.61 -12.22
CA ASP A 63 12.20 13.13 -11.10
C ASP A 63 11.37 13.58 -9.90
N ILE A 64 11.28 12.71 -8.89
CA ILE A 64 10.72 13.04 -7.58
C ILE A 64 11.72 13.82 -6.71
N SER A 65 12.78 14.37 -7.32
CA SER A 65 13.67 15.37 -6.72
C SER A 65 12.92 16.64 -6.29
N GLU A 66 11.69 16.84 -6.78
CA GLU A 66 10.71 17.82 -6.31
C GLU A 66 9.65 17.18 -5.39
N PHE A 67 10.03 16.23 -4.52
CA PHE A 67 9.32 16.15 -3.23
C PHE A 67 9.62 17.46 -2.49
N ASP A 68 8.92 18.51 -2.89
CA ASP A 68 9.03 19.83 -2.31
C ASP A 68 8.90 19.71 -0.79
N GLU A 69 9.55 20.62 -0.05
CA GLU A 69 9.38 20.72 1.41
C GLU A 69 7.89 20.70 1.79
N GLU A 70 7.04 21.24 0.91
CA GLU A 70 5.59 21.26 0.99
C GLU A 70 4.96 19.85 0.99
N VAL A 71 5.27 18.98 0.02
CA VAL A 71 4.74 17.60 -0.02
C VAL A 71 5.23 16.80 1.19
N THR A 72 6.49 17.00 1.58
CA THR A 72 7.06 16.36 2.78
C THR A 72 6.35 16.84 4.05
N SER A 73 6.03 18.14 4.15
CA SER A 73 5.28 18.72 5.27
C SER A 73 3.87 18.16 5.34
N ILE A 74 3.17 18.08 4.20
CA ILE A 74 1.81 17.50 4.11
C ILE A 74 1.81 16.05 4.62
N LEU A 75 2.78 15.23 4.19
CA LEU A 75 2.89 13.83 4.62
C LEU A 75 3.25 13.68 6.11
N ASN A 76 4.09 14.56 6.65
CA ASN A 76 4.46 14.53 8.05
C ASN A 76 3.26 14.88 8.94
N ASP A 77 2.46 15.89 8.55
CA ASP A 77 1.29 16.34 9.30
C ASP A 77 0.04 15.47 9.07
N ALA A 78 0.03 14.68 7.99
CA ALA A 78 -1.09 13.82 7.69
C ALA A 78 -1.29 12.71 8.74
N VAL A 79 -2.53 12.46 9.13
CA VAL A 79 -2.90 11.31 9.96
C VAL A 79 -3.19 10.14 9.02
N PHE A 80 -2.41 9.07 9.15
CA PHE A 80 -2.62 7.81 8.46
C PHE A 80 -2.95 6.76 9.51
N ASP A 81 -4.20 6.30 9.52
CA ASP A 81 -4.61 5.11 10.25
C ASP A 81 -5.04 4.08 9.22
N ILE A 82 -4.21 3.07 9.01
CA ILE A 82 -4.41 2.04 8.02
C ILE A 82 -4.33 0.70 8.73
N SER A 83 -5.39 -0.09 8.56
CA SER A 83 -5.42 -1.48 8.98
C SER A 83 -5.98 -2.35 7.86
N TYR A 84 -5.51 -3.58 7.79
CA TYR A 84 -6.06 -4.56 6.86
C TYR A 84 -6.03 -5.96 7.45
N VAL A 85 -6.98 -6.78 7.05
CA VAL A 85 -7.14 -8.17 7.45
C VAL A 85 -6.91 -9.04 6.22
N ASN A 86 -5.98 -9.99 6.33
CA ASN A 86 -5.75 -11.00 5.31
C ASN A 86 -6.39 -12.30 5.73
N TYR A 87 -7.02 -12.96 4.76
CA TYR A 87 -7.56 -14.30 4.90
C TYR A 87 -6.76 -15.22 4.01
N ILE A 88 -5.87 -15.99 4.63
CA ILE A 88 -4.96 -16.92 3.94
C ILE A 88 -5.62 -18.28 3.90
N ASN A 89 -5.84 -18.79 2.71
CA ASN A 89 -6.40 -20.11 2.47
C ASN A 89 -5.42 -21.18 2.96
N THR A 90 -5.87 -22.06 3.84
CA THR A 90 -5.00 -23.08 4.46
C THR A 90 -4.54 -24.17 3.49
N ASP A 91 -5.21 -24.35 2.36
CA ASP A 91 -4.92 -25.39 1.39
C ASP A 91 -3.96 -24.90 0.30
N SER A 92 -4.16 -23.66 -0.18
CA SER A 92 -3.31 -23.05 -1.21
C SER A 92 -2.15 -22.22 -0.65
N PHE A 93 -2.22 -21.84 0.63
CA PHE A 93 -1.31 -20.89 1.29
C PHE A 93 -1.30 -19.48 0.70
N MET A 94 -2.33 -19.14 -0.10
CA MET A 94 -2.48 -17.84 -0.74
C MET A 94 -3.54 -16.99 -0.03
N THR A 95 -3.41 -15.66 -0.12
CA THR A 95 -4.45 -14.74 0.33
C THR A 95 -5.61 -14.75 -0.67
N ASP A 96 -6.81 -15.15 -0.22
CA ASP A 96 -8.02 -15.12 -1.04
C ASP A 96 -8.83 -13.83 -0.80
N PHE A 97 -8.78 -13.29 0.41
CA PHE A 97 -9.46 -12.04 0.75
C PHE A 97 -8.55 -11.09 1.50
N MET A 98 -8.72 -9.80 1.20
CA MET A 98 -8.17 -8.73 2.00
C MET A 98 -9.29 -7.73 2.29
N GLU A 99 -9.46 -7.38 3.55
CA GLU A 99 -10.34 -6.30 3.98
C GLU A 99 -9.48 -5.17 4.50
N MET A 100 -9.71 -3.94 4.05
CA MET A 100 -8.88 -2.78 4.37
C MET A 100 -9.77 -1.66 4.88
N ASP A 101 -9.32 -1.02 5.95
CA ASP A 101 -9.89 0.21 6.48
C ASP A 101 -8.78 1.24 6.62
N MET A 102 -9.02 2.42 6.06
CA MET A 102 -8.10 3.54 6.03
C MET A 102 -8.82 4.82 6.43
N ASN A 103 -8.27 5.52 7.41
CA ASN A 103 -8.57 6.92 7.68
C ASN A 103 -7.35 7.76 7.29
N LEU A 104 -7.59 8.73 6.40
CA LEU A 104 -6.61 9.70 5.96
C LEU A 104 -7.10 11.09 6.32
N LYS A 105 -6.29 11.85 7.05
CA LYS A 105 -6.51 13.30 7.24
C LYS A 105 -5.26 14.03 6.81
N MET A 106 -5.42 15.03 5.95
CA MET A 106 -4.30 15.84 5.47
C MET A 106 -4.77 17.27 5.22
N VAL A 107 -3.86 18.22 5.36
CA VAL A 107 -4.11 19.63 5.06
C VAL A 107 -3.24 19.98 3.87
N ILE A 108 -3.86 20.34 2.75
CA ILE A 108 -3.16 20.68 1.52
C ILE A 108 -3.16 22.21 1.40
N PRO A 109 -1.99 22.88 1.46
CA PRO A 109 -1.86 24.30 1.18
C PRO A 109 -2.20 24.61 -0.29
N SER A 110 -2.67 25.83 -0.55
CA SER A 110 -2.89 26.29 -1.92
C SER A 110 -1.56 26.40 -2.68
N PRO A 111 -1.49 25.95 -3.94
CA PRO A 111 -0.29 26.08 -4.77
C PRO A 111 -0.01 27.52 -5.23
N GLU A 112 -0.89 28.49 -4.94
CA GLU A 112 -0.68 29.89 -5.29
C GLU A 112 0.26 30.60 -4.29
N GLU A 113 1.33 31.23 -4.81
CA GLU A 113 2.26 32.02 -3.98
C GLU A 113 1.50 33.12 -3.20
N ASN A 114 1.69 33.13 -1.87
CA ASN A 114 1.06 34.06 -0.90
C ASN A 114 -0.42 33.81 -0.57
N SER A 115 -0.99 32.67 -0.96
CA SER A 115 -2.30 32.26 -0.44
C SER A 115 -2.18 31.65 0.97
N ASN A 116 -3.09 32.03 1.86
CA ASN A 116 -3.25 31.39 3.17
C ASN A 116 -4.37 30.33 3.18
N GLU A 117 -4.95 30.06 2.01
CA GLU A 117 -6.02 29.09 1.88
C GLU A 117 -5.48 27.67 2.01
N LYS A 118 -6.26 26.82 2.69
CA LYS A 118 -5.93 25.44 2.98
C LYS A 118 -7.14 24.57 2.64
N LEU A 119 -6.87 23.43 2.04
CA LEU A 119 -7.84 22.39 1.81
C LEU A 119 -7.68 21.32 2.90
N ASP A 120 -8.67 21.24 3.79
CA ASP A 120 -8.78 20.14 4.74
C ASP A 120 -9.38 18.92 4.05
N VAL A 121 -8.60 17.86 3.92
CA VAL A 121 -9.03 16.58 3.36
C VAL A 121 -9.20 15.58 4.50
N ASN A 122 -10.42 15.03 4.63
CA ASN A 122 -10.72 13.93 5.54
C ASN A 122 -11.39 12.81 4.75
N MET A 123 -10.68 11.70 4.60
CA MET A 123 -11.08 10.57 3.78
C MET A 123 -11.17 9.31 4.64
N ASN A 124 -12.25 8.57 4.45
CA ASN A 124 -12.42 7.23 4.98
C ASN A 124 -12.57 6.28 3.80
N VAL A 125 -11.71 5.29 3.72
CA VAL A 125 -11.72 4.28 2.66
C VAL A 125 -11.87 2.91 3.31
N SER A 126 -12.93 2.22 2.96
CA SER A 126 -13.12 0.81 3.30
C SER A 126 -13.16 0.00 2.01
N GLY A 127 -12.42 -1.10 1.95
CA GLY A 127 -12.29 -1.91 0.75
C GLY A 127 -12.29 -3.40 1.07
N LYS A 128 -12.88 -4.18 0.17
CA LYS A 128 -12.76 -5.64 0.18
C LYS A 128 -12.21 -6.10 -1.16
N PHE A 129 -11.06 -6.75 -1.12
CA PHE A 129 -10.43 -7.38 -2.26
C PHE A 129 -10.70 -8.88 -2.20
N ASN A 130 -11.02 -9.44 -3.37
CA ASN A 130 -11.20 -10.86 -3.57
C ASN A 130 -10.21 -11.29 -4.64
N ILE A 131 -9.22 -12.06 -4.23
CA ILE A 131 -8.13 -12.52 -5.07
C ILE A 131 -8.51 -13.93 -5.51
N LYS A 132 -8.70 -14.11 -6.81
CA LYS A 132 -9.03 -15.40 -7.40
C LYS A 132 -8.10 -15.67 -8.56
N GLU A 133 -7.96 -16.95 -8.89
CA GLU A 133 -7.33 -17.38 -10.14
C GLU A 133 -5.94 -16.76 -10.33
N ALA A 134 -5.08 -16.90 -9.32
CA ALA A 134 -3.67 -16.57 -9.46
C ALA A 134 -3.03 -17.53 -10.48
N ASP A 135 -3.11 -17.18 -11.76
CA ASP A 135 -2.61 -17.99 -12.86
C ASP A 135 -1.13 -17.67 -13.11
N PRO A 136 -0.21 -18.62 -12.85
CA PRO A 136 1.20 -18.43 -13.17
C PRO A 136 1.47 -18.30 -14.67
N ASN A 137 0.49 -18.61 -15.53
CA ASN A 137 0.57 -18.50 -16.99
C ASN A 137 -0.15 -17.26 -17.54
N PHE A 138 -0.54 -16.31 -16.68
CA PHE A 138 -1.13 -15.06 -17.15
C PHE A 138 -0.22 -14.40 -18.20
N GLN A 139 -0.78 -14.16 -19.38
CA GLN A 139 -0.11 -13.42 -20.44
C GLN A 139 -0.67 -12.01 -20.48
N PHE A 140 0.21 -11.01 -20.36
CA PHE A 140 -0.18 -9.63 -20.57
C PHE A 140 -0.78 -9.48 -21.99
N PRO A 141 -1.86 -8.72 -22.14
CA PRO A 141 -2.40 -8.44 -23.46
C PRO A 141 -1.34 -7.72 -24.30
N ASP A 142 -1.31 -8.01 -25.60
CA ASP A 142 -0.45 -7.27 -26.53
C ASP A 142 -0.98 -5.83 -26.68
N VAL A 143 -0.23 -4.88 -26.13
CA VAL A 143 -0.52 -3.44 -26.18
C VAL A 143 0.31 -2.72 -27.23
N SER A 144 0.99 -3.43 -28.14
CA SER A 144 1.81 -2.82 -29.20
C SER A 144 1.04 -1.91 -30.15
N SER A 145 -0.29 -2.08 -30.23
CA SER A 145 -1.21 -1.25 -30.99
C SER A 145 -1.89 -0.15 -30.17
N ALA A 146 -1.57 -0.03 -28.88
CA ALA A 146 -2.12 1.03 -28.04
C ALA A 146 -1.62 2.40 -28.53
N LEU A 147 -2.53 3.37 -28.58
CA LEU A 147 -2.16 4.76 -28.83
C LEU A 147 -1.38 5.28 -27.63
N ASP A 148 -0.29 5.98 -27.90
CA ASP A 148 0.44 6.71 -26.87
C ASP A 148 -0.51 7.73 -26.25
N PHE A 149 -0.52 7.86 -24.93
CA PHE A 149 -1.37 8.81 -24.22
C PHE A 149 -1.19 10.24 -24.76
N ASN A 150 0.03 10.62 -25.13
CA ASN A 150 0.36 11.94 -25.70
C ASN A 150 -0.14 12.15 -27.13
N SER A 151 -0.52 11.07 -27.83
CA SER A 151 -1.10 11.13 -29.18
C SER A 151 -2.60 11.42 -29.17
N ILE A 152 -3.23 11.30 -28.01
CA ILE A 152 -4.62 11.64 -27.76
C ILE A 152 -4.61 13.08 -27.23
N GLY A 153 -4.78 14.06 -28.11
CA GLY A 153 -4.67 15.49 -27.77
C GLY A 153 -5.78 16.00 -26.85
N ILE A 154 -5.72 15.61 -25.57
CA ILE A 154 -6.52 16.13 -24.47
C ILE A 154 -5.67 17.09 -23.65
#